data_AF-A0A7S0ISS8-F1
#
_entry.id   AF-A0A7S0ISS8-F1
#
_cell.length_a   1.000
_cell.length_b   1.000
_cell.length_c   1.000
_cell.angle_alpha   90.00
_cell.angle_beta   90.00
_cell.angle_gamma   90.00
#
_symmetry.space_group_name_H-M   'P 1'
#
loop_
_entity.id
_entity.type
_entity.pdbx_description
1 polymer ?
#
loop_
_entity_poly.entity_id
_entity_poly.type
_entity_poly.pdbx_seq_one_letter_code
_entity_poly.pdbx_strand_id
1 'polypeptide(L)'
;SAASPDVEYYALELPWSACICLMILVAACLLPSALLLPDNLGCLRSWPLTRKSLGRALREGLHVRLSAPPPILQMAEEAKAAIANGHARDPNTPIGPGCAAVSEAEVRAAYTDQHTADRVVLTVRLGLALLATGNYTVDAESVSTKVACALGLPSPRVSIGHRLLHAQFGGTAPHLLPCERDFVFSILTELSTLADYLITGELSDVPAALRVCDEILAR
;
A
#
# COMPACT_ATOMS: atom_id res chain seq x y z
N SER A 1 9.09 45.39 -7.33
CA SER A 1 7.71 45.09 -6.90
C SER A 1 7.53 43.59 -6.98
N ALA A 2 7.66 42.88 -5.87
CA ALA A 2 7.58 41.42 -5.81
C ALA A 2 6.16 41.02 -5.37
N ALA A 3 5.51 40.16 -6.15
CA ALA A 3 4.15 39.67 -5.93
C ALA A 3 4.10 38.67 -4.77
N SER A 4 3.08 38.78 -3.92
CA SER A 4 2.71 37.78 -2.90
C SER A 4 2.02 36.59 -3.55
N PRO A 5 2.25 35.34 -3.10
CA PRO A 5 1.43 34.22 -3.52
C PRO A 5 0.17 34.12 -2.64
N ASP A 6 -0.96 33.90 -3.30
CA ASP A 6 -2.26 33.59 -2.71
C ASP A 6 -2.21 32.26 -1.93
N VAL A 7 -2.81 32.26 -0.74
CA VAL A 7 -2.97 31.06 0.11
C VAL A 7 -4.38 30.51 -0.14
N GLU A 8 -4.48 29.41 -0.88
CA GLU A 8 -5.71 28.63 -0.99
C GLU A 8 -5.92 27.76 0.26
N TYR A 9 -7.06 27.94 0.93
CA TYR A 9 -7.48 27.10 2.05
C TYR A 9 -8.25 25.88 1.53
N TYR A 10 -7.65 24.69 1.65
CA TYR A 10 -8.36 23.43 1.45
C TYR A 10 -9.02 23.00 2.77
N ALA A 11 -10.35 22.88 2.78
CA ALA A 11 -11.08 22.27 3.88
C ALA A 11 -10.86 20.76 3.83
N LEU A 12 -10.02 20.23 4.72
CA LEU A 12 -9.88 18.78 4.89
C LEU A 12 -11.14 18.21 5.55
N GLU A 13 -11.91 17.41 4.81
CA GLU A 13 -12.92 16.53 5.41
C GLU A 13 -12.21 15.41 6.17
N LEU A 14 -12.06 15.60 7.48
CA LEU A 14 -11.48 14.58 8.36
C LEU A 14 -12.50 13.45 8.59
N PRO A 15 -12.07 12.17 8.59
CA PRO A 15 -12.93 11.06 8.97
C PRO A 15 -13.40 11.24 10.43
N TRP A 16 -14.63 10.84 10.73
CA TRP A 16 -15.25 11.04 12.05
C TRP A 16 -14.40 10.56 13.23
N SER A 17 -13.57 9.52 13.02
CA SER A 17 -12.61 9.01 14.02
C SER A 17 -11.54 10.05 14.40
N ALA A 18 -11.04 10.82 13.43
CA ALA A 18 -10.08 11.88 13.67
C ALA A 18 -10.73 13.09 14.37
N CYS A 19 -12.00 13.40 14.04
CA CYS A 19 -12.78 14.42 14.76
C CYS A 19 -13.01 14.02 16.22
N ILE A 20 -13.27 12.75 16.52
CA ILE A 20 -13.44 12.26 17.89
C ILE A 20 -12.12 12.37 18.68
N CYS A 21 -10.99 11.96 18.10
CA CYS A 21 -9.68 12.12 18.75
C CYS A 21 -9.35 13.60 19.02
N LEU A 22 -9.64 14.49 18.06
CA LEU A 22 -9.43 15.92 18.22
C LEU A 22 -10.34 16.50 19.31
N MET A 23 -11.62 16.09 19.35
CA MET A 23 -12.56 16.52 20.39
C MET A 23 -12.18 16.00 21.77
N ILE A 24 -11.67 14.77 21.90
CA ILE A 24 -11.17 14.21 23.16
C ILE A 24 -9.93 15.00 23.63
N LEU A 25 -9.03 15.35 22.71
CA LEU A 25 -7.84 16.16 23.03
C LEU A 25 -8.23 17.57 23.47
N VAL A 26 -9.18 18.21 22.77
CA VAL A 26 -9.68 19.54 23.11
C VAL A 26 -10.44 19.50 24.44
N ALA A 27 -11.25 18.48 24.70
CA ALA A 27 -11.95 18.28 25.98
C ALA A 27 -10.97 18.05 27.14
N ALA A 28 -9.90 17.26 26.93
CA ALA A 28 -8.86 17.05 27.92
C ALA A 28 -8.03 18.32 28.21
N CYS A 29 -7.94 19.26 27.25
CA CYS A 29 -7.27 20.54 27.43
C CYS A 29 -8.14 21.63 28.07
N LEU A 30 -9.48 21.54 27.99
CA LEU A 30 -10.41 22.57 28.47
C LEU A 30 -10.94 22.34 29.89
N LEU A 31 -10.76 21.15 30.48
CA LEU A 31 -11.19 20.86 31.85
C LEU A 31 -10.08 21.15 32.87
N PRO A 32 -10.28 22.11 33.80
CA PRO A 32 -9.37 22.32 34.90
C PRO A 32 -9.60 21.22 35.95
N SER A 33 -8.68 20.27 35.99
CA SER A 33 -8.42 19.35 37.12
C SER A 33 -9.52 18.34 37.45
N ALA A 34 -9.09 17.07 37.56
CA ALA A 34 -9.80 15.93 38.14
C ALA A 34 -10.91 15.30 37.28
N LEU A 35 -10.51 14.45 36.33
CA LEU A 35 -11.25 13.23 36.02
C LEU A 35 -10.24 12.16 35.58
N LEU A 36 -10.25 11.04 36.29
CA LEU A 36 -9.44 9.86 36.02
C LEU A 36 -9.64 9.42 34.55
N LEU A 37 -8.57 9.47 33.76
CA LEU A 37 -8.52 8.72 32.51
C LEU A 37 -8.50 7.21 32.86
N PRO A 38 -9.26 6.36 32.16
CA PRO A 38 -9.14 4.92 32.31
C PRO A 38 -7.74 4.46 31.86
N ASP A 39 -7.13 3.57 32.64
CA ASP A 39 -5.74 3.08 32.54
C ASP A 39 -5.35 2.36 31.22
N ASN A 40 -6.22 2.33 30.20
CA ASN A 40 -6.03 1.50 28.99
C ASN A 40 -5.44 2.23 27.77
N LEU A 41 -4.77 3.37 27.95
CA LEU A 41 -4.02 4.03 26.87
C LEU A 41 -2.50 3.91 27.10
N GLY A 42 -1.97 2.70 26.88
CA GLY A 42 -0.54 2.39 26.96
C GLY A 42 0.35 3.20 26.00
N CYS A 43 -0.22 3.85 24.98
CA CYS A 43 0.52 4.59 23.96
C CYS A 43 0.98 5.99 24.37
N LEU A 44 0.56 6.53 25.52
CA LEU A 44 0.89 7.91 25.92
C LEU A 44 2.01 8.03 26.97
N ARG A 45 2.60 6.91 27.43
CA ARG A 45 3.62 6.93 28.50
C ARG A 45 5.03 7.37 28.08
N SER A 46 5.31 7.54 26.79
CA SER A 46 6.67 7.84 26.30
C SER A 46 6.91 9.29 25.85
N TRP A 47 5.99 10.22 26.10
CA TRP A 47 6.15 11.61 25.67
C TRP A 47 6.61 12.53 26.81
N PRO A 48 7.88 12.98 26.85
CA PRO A 48 8.31 13.99 27.80
C PRO A 48 7.98 15.38 27.21
N LEU A 49 6.69 15.73 27.16
CA LEU A 49 6.29 17.09 26.80
C LEU A 49 6.04 17.90 28.07
N THR A 50 7.03 18.70 28.46
CA THR A 50 6.82 19.76 29.45
C THR A 50 5.79 20.76 28.92
N ARG A 51 4.92 21.32 29.78
CA ARG A 51 3.84 22.28 29.39
C ARG A 51 4.31 23.41 28.46
N LYS A 52 5.59 23.79 28.55
CA LYS A 52 6.20 24.84 27.71
C LYS A 52 6.46 24.39 26.26
N SER A 53 6.75 23.11 26.00
CA SER A 53 6.96 22.59 24.64
C SER A 53 5.65 22.37 23.90
N LEU A 54 4.58 21.95 24.60
CA LEU A 54 3.25 21.75 23.98
C LEU A 54 2.61 23.08 23.55
N GLY A 55 2.74 24.13 24.36
CA GLY A 55 2.23 25.47 24.02
C GLY A 55 3.02 26.18 22.91
N ARG A 56 4.23 25.71 22.62
CA ARG A 56 5.02 26.12 21.45
C ARG A 56 4.61 25.31 20.21
N ALA A 57 4.48 23.99 20.33
CA ALA A 57 4.02 23.11 19.25
C ALA A 57 2.60 23.42 18.76
N LEU A 58 1.69 23.86 19.64
CA LEU A 58 0.35 24.32 19.25
C LEU A 58 0.36 25.69 18.58
N ARG A 59 1.31 26.58 18.94
CA ARG A 59 1.46 27.92 18.34
C ARG A 59 2.18 27.91 17.01
N GLU A 60 3.09 26.96 16.82
CA GLU A 60 3.85 26.76 15.58
C GLU A 60 3.13 25.85 14.59
N GLY A 61 1.92 25.38 14.94
CA GLY A 61 1.24 24.31 14.22
C GLY A 61 1.86 22.96 14.54
N LEU A 62 1.04 21.97 14.90
CA LEU A 62 1.50 20.61 15.08
C LEU A 62 1.84 20.03 13.70
N HIS A 63 3.00 20.37 13.17
CA HIS A 63 3.51 19.81 11.93
C HIS A 63 3.90 18.36 12.21
N VAL A 64 2.93 17.44 12.11
CA VAL A 64 3.25 16.05 11.83
C VAL A 64 3.91 16.09 10.46
N ARG A 65 5.25 16.02 10.42
CA ARG A 65 5.94 15.64 9.19
C ARG A 65 5.58 14.20 8.91
N LEU A 66 4.40 13.99 8.31
CA LEU A 66 4.19 12.86 7.45
C LEU A 66 5.21 13.08 6.33
N SER A 67 6.37 12.43 6.41
CA SER A 67 7.25 12.32 5.26
C SER A 67 6.35 11.77 4.16
N ALA A 68 5.96 12.61 3.20
CA ALA A 68 5.14 12.17 2.10
C ALA A 68 5.89 10.99 1.47
N PRO A 69 5.27 9.80 1.37
CA PRO A 69 5.93 8.68 0.73
C PRO A 69 6.39 9.13 -0.66
N PRO A 70 7.60 8.72 -1.09
CA PRO A 70 8.10 9.09 -2.42
C PRO A 70 7.06 8.67 -3.47
N PRO A 71 6.81 9.50 -4.48
CA PRO A 71 5.87 9.15 -5.55
C PRO A 71 6.29 7.82 -6.18
N ILE A 72 5.32 6.99 -6.53
CA ILE A 72 5.53 5.63 -7.08
C ILE A 72 6.55 5.60 -8.22
N LEU A 73 6.58 6.63 -9.07
CA LEU A 73 7.56 6.75 -10.16
C LEU A 73 8.99 6.97 -9.65
N GLN A 74 9.17 7.74 -8.57
CA GLN A 74 10.47 7.89 -7.92
C GLN A 74 10.92 6.56 -7.29
N MET A 75 10.00 5.83 -6.63
CA MET A 75 10.29 4.49 -6.11
C MET A 75 10.68 3.53 -7.23
N ALA A 76 10.07 3.65 -8.42
CA ALA A 76 10.42 2.84 -9.58
C ALA A 76 11.83 3.15 -10.09
N GLU A 77 12.24 4.42 -10.15
CA GLU A 77 13.61 4.80 -10.53
C GLU A 77 14.64 4.31 -9.52
N GLU A 78 14.35 4.41 -8.22
CA GLU A 78 15.19 3.86 -7.15
C GLU A 78 15.28 2.33 -7.24
N ALA A 79 14.16 1.66 -7.54
CA ALA A 79 14.12 0.21 -7.76
C ALA A 79 14.97 -0.22 -8.96
N LYS A 80 14.90 0.51 -10.09
CA LYS A 80 15.75 0.27 -11.26
C LYS A 80 17.23 0.40 -10.91
N ALA A 81 17.60 1.45 -10.18
CA ALA A 81 18.98 1.65 -9.72
C ALA A 81 19.44 0.50 -8.81
N ALA A 82 18.59 0.02 -7.91
CA ALA A 82 18.91 -1.09 -7.02
C ALA A 82 19.12 -2.41 -7.78
N ILE A 83 18.33 -2.68 -8.83
CA ILE A 83 18.51 -3.84 -9.72
C ILE A 83 19.84 -3.73 -10.46
N ALA A 84 20.16 -2.55 -11.02
CA ALA A 84 21.42 -2.30 -11.69
C ALA A 84 22.64 -2.54 -10.77
N ASN A 85 22.49 -2.25 -9.48
CA ASN A 85 23.50 -2.49 -8.45
C ASN A 85 23.56 -3.95 -7.96
N GLY A 86 22.84 -4.88 -8.60
CA GLY A 86 22.92 -6.31 -8.31
C GLY A 86 22.20 -6.75 -7.03
N HIS A 87 21.34 -5.91 -6.45
CA HIS A 87 20.45 -6.39 -5.39
C HIS A 87 19.47 -7.35 -6.07
N ALA A 88 19.49 -8.62 -5.69
CA ALA A 88 18.53 -9.61 -6.17
C ALA A 88 17.35 -9.70 -5.18
N ARG A 89 16.16 -9.98 -5.71
CA ARG A 89 14.95 -10.21 -4.92
C ARG A 89 14.93 -11.67 -4.47
N ASP A 90 14.53 -11.94 -3.23
CA ASP A 90 14.54 -13.31 -2.69
C ASP A 90 13.44 -14.15 -3.37
N PRO A 91 13.78 -15.25 -4.07
CA PRO A 91 12.79 -16.10 -4.75
C PRO A 91 11.89 -16.87 -3.79
N ASN A 92 12.27 -17.02 -2.51
CA ASN A 92 11.50 -17.75 -1.50
C ASN A 92 10.49 -16.86 -0.77
N THR A 93 10.36 -15.59 -1.18
CA THR A 93 9.36 -14.68 -0.62
C THR A 93 7.94 -15.21 -0.88
N PRO A 94 7.01 -15.14 0.08
CA PRO A 94 5.61 -15.48 -0.15
C PRO A 94 5.03 -14.62 -1.28
N ILE A 95 4.15 -15.22 -2.10
CA ILE A 95 3.61 -14.58 -3.31
C ILE A 95 2.92 -13.24 -3.04
N GLY A 96 2.30 -13.09 -1.87
CA GLY A 96 1.61 -11.87 -1.49
C GLY A 96 1.05 -11.93 -0.08
N PRO A 97 0.53 -10.81 0.44
CA PRO A 97 -0.09 -10.75 1.75
C PRO A 97 -1.31 -11.68 1.81
N GLY A 98 -1.51 -12.30 2.97
CA GLY A 98 -2.59 -13.28 3.19
C GLY A 98 -2.40 -14.63 2.49
N CYS A 99 -1.28 -14.86 1.79
CA CYS A 99 -0.95 -16.14 1.14
C CYS A 99 0.47 -16.61 1.52
N ALA A 100 0.63 -17.10 2.76
CA ALA A 100 1.93 -17.57 3.26
C ALA A 100 2.31 -18.98 2.76
N ALA A 101 1.35 -19.75 2.26
CA ALA A 101 1.54 -21.15 1.87
C ALA A 101 2.20 -21.33 0.50
N VAL A 102 2.19 -20.31 -0.36
CA VAL A 102 2.69 -20.39 -1.73
C VAL A 102 3.80 -19.36 -1.94
N SER A 103 4.96 -19.84 -2.37
CA SER A 103 6.11 -18.98 -2.70
C SER A 103 6.05 -18.45 -4.14
N GLU A 104 6.78 -17.36 -4.40
CA GLU A 104 6.96 -16.90 -5.79
C GLU A 104 7.62 -17.94 -6.69
N ALA A 105 8.59 -18.69 -6.15
CA ALA A 105 9.30 -19.72 -6.88
C ALA A 105 8.34 -20.80 -7.44
N GLU A 106 7.32 -21.18 -6.66
CA GLU A 106 6.30 -22.13 -7.11
C GLU A 106 5.46 -21.59 -8.27
N VAL A 107 5.06 -20.32 -8.21
CA VAL A 107 4.32 -19.68 -9.31
C VAL A 107 5.20 -19.57 -10.56
N ARG A 108 6.46 -19.16 -10.40
CA ARG A 108 7.41 -19.06 -11.51
C ARG A 108 7.68 -20.41 -12.18
N ALA A 109 7.75 -21.49 -11.40
CA ALA A 109 8.03 -22.84 -11.90
C ALA A 109 6.95 -23.36 -12.89
N ALA A 110 5.75 -22.78 -12.87
CA ALA A 110 4.68 -23.12 -13.82
C ALA A 110 4.91 -22.57 -15.24
N TYR A 111 5.90 -21.69 -15.43
CA TYR A 111 6.16 -21.00 -16.69
C TYR A 111 7.58 -21.29 -17.20
N THR A 112 7.71 -21.51 -18.51
CA THR A 112 9.00 -21.72 -19.17
C THR A 112 9.73 -20.42 -19.46
N ASP A 113 8.98 -19.35 -19.75
CA ASP A 113 9.52 -18.01 -19.99
C ASP A 113 9.53 -17.19 -18.70
N GLN A 114 10.73 -16.76 -18.32
CA GLN A 114 10.97 -15.97 -17.12
C GLN A 114 10.25 -14.61 -17.17
N HIS A 115 10.18 -13.97 -18.34
CA HIS A 115 9.52 -12.67 -18.47
C HIS A 115 8.01 -12.77 -18.25
N THR A 116 7.40 -13.82 -18.80
CA THR A 116 5.99 -14.14 -18.54
C THR A 116 5.76 -14.49 -17.08
N ALA A 117 6.65 -15.30 -16.48
CA ALA A 117 6.57 -15.68 -15.08
C ALA A 117 6.55 -14.45 -14.14
N ASP A 118 7.44 -13.48 -14.36
CA ASP A 118 7.50 -12.28 -13.52
C ASP A 118 6.26 -11.38 -13.68
N ARG A 119 5.69 -11.29 -14.88
CA ARG A 119 4.42 -10.58 -15.12
C ARG A 119 3.25 -11.24 -14.39
N VAL A 120 3.21 -12.56 -14.39
CA VAL A 120 2.19 -13.33 -13.64
C VAL A 120 2.36 -13.10 -12.14
N VAL A 121 3.57 -13.21 -11.62
CA VAL A 121 3.87 -12.96 -10.20
C VAL A 121 3.43 -11.56 -9.79
N LEU A 122 3.74 -10.55 -10.60
CA LEU A 122 3.32 -9.17 -10.34
C LEU A 122 1.79 -9.03 -10.30
N THR A 123 1.11 -9.57 -11.31
CA THR A 123 -0.36 -9.51 -11.42
C THR A 123 -1.03 -10.16 -10.21
N VAL A 124 -0.57 -11.36 -9.85
CA VAL A 124 -1.10 -12.14 -8.74
C VAL A 124 -0.82 -11.45 -7.40
N ARG A 125 0.42 -11.01 -7.17
CA ARG A 125 0.79 -10.28 -5.95
C ARG A 125 -0.07 -9.02 -5.79
N LEU A 126 -0.25 -8.25 -6.86
CA LEU A 126 -1.05 -7.04 -6.83
C LEU A 126 -2.52 -7.35 -6.47
N GLY A 127 -3.11 -8.40 -7.04
CA GLY A 127 -4.47 -8.82 -6.68
C GLY A 127 -4.61 -9.20 -5.20
N LEU A 128 -3.64 -9.97 -4.68
CA LEU A 128 -3.59 -10.32 -3.25
C LEU A 128 -3.39 -9.08 -2.38
N ALA A 129 -2.53 -8.14 -2.79
CA ALA A 129 -2.28 -6.89 -2.09
C ALA A 129 -3.53 -6.00 -2.03
N LEU A 130 -4.24 -5.82 -3.15
CA LEU A 130 -5.48 -5.05 -3.20
C LEU A 130 -6.55 -5.68 -2.30
N LEU A 131 -6.67 -7.01 -2.30
CA LEU A 131 -7.62 -7.70 -1.41
C LEU A 131 -7.23 -7.56 0.06
N ALA A 132 -5.95 -7.76 0.38
CA ALA A 132 -5.44 -7.66 1.75
C ALA A 132 -5.69 -6.28 2.33
N THR A 133 -5.44 -5.22 1.55
CA THR A 133 -5.65 -3.81 1.92
C THR A 133 -7.12 -3.36 1.97
N GLY A 134 -8.07 -4.27 1.73
CA GLY A 134 -9.49 -4.02 1.93
C GLY A 134 -10.25 -3.56 0.69
N ASN A 135 -9.67 -3.65 -0.50
CA ASN A 135 -10.39 -3.37 -1.74
C ASN A 135 -11.53 -4.38 -1.95
N TYR A 136 -12.60 -3.96 -2.63
CA TYR A 136 -13.70 -4.87 -2.95
C TYR A 136 -13.23 -5.95 -3.92
N THR A 137 -13.69 -7.19 -3.73
CA THR A 137 -13.25 -8.35 -4.53
C THR A 137 -13.48 -8.14 -6.03
N VAL A 138 -14.60 -7.53 -6.41
CA VAL A 138 -14.95 -7.23 -7.81
C VAL A 138 -14.01 -6.18 -8.40
N ASP A 139 -13.66 -5.15 -7.62
CA ASP A 139 -12.76 -4.09 -8.07
C ASP A 139 -11.32 -4.61 -8.18
N ALA A 140 -10.85 -5.36 -7.19
CA ALA A 140 -9.56 -6.03 -7.24
C ALA A 140 -9.45 -6.97 -8.46
N GLU A 141 -10.50 -7.76 -8.75
CA GLU A 141 -10.55 -8.65 -9.91
C GLU A 141 -10.46 -7.86 -11.23
N SER A 142 -11.26 -6.80 -11.36
CA SER A 142 -11.27 -5.92 -12.52
C SER A 142 -9.90 -5.25 -12.74
N VAL A 143 -9.30 -4.71 -11.68
CA VAL A 143 -7.98 -4.06 -11.73
C VAL A 143 -6.88 -5.06 -12.08
N SER A 144 -6.80 -6.20 -11.41
CA SER A 144 -5.81 -7.24 -11.71
C SER A 144 -5.93 -7.76 -13.13
N THR A 145 -7.15 -7.92 -13.65
CA THR A 145 -7.37 -8.34 -15.05
C THR A 145 -6.90 -7.27 -16.03
N LYS A 146 -7.17 -5.99 -15.78
CA LYS A 146 -6.67 -4.88 -16.61
C LYS A 146 -5.15 -4.81 -16.61
N VAL A 147 -4.52 -4.97 -15.45
CA VAL A 147 -3.06 -5.04 -15.32
C VAL A 147 -2.50 -6.23 -16.10
N ALA A 148 -3.11 -7.41 -15.99
CA ALA A 148 -2.70 -8.58 -16.76
C ALA A 148 -2.73 -8.34 -18.28
N CYS A 149 -3.78 -7.68 -18.76
CA CYS A 149 -3.91 -7.28 -20.16
C CYS A 149 -2.85 -6.26 -20.57
N ALA A 150 -2.59 -5.24 -19.73
CA ALA A 150 -1.58 -4.22 -20.01
C ALA A 150 -0.16 -4.80 -20.06
N LEU A 151 0.13 -5.80 -19.23
CA LEU A 151 1.39 -6.56 -19.25
C LEU A 151 1.48 -7.56 -20.42
N GLY A 152 0.43 -7.68 -21.25
CA GLY A 152 0.41 -8.57 -22.40
C GLY A 152 0.42 -10.06 -22.03
N LEU A 153 -0.17 -10.44 -20.89
CA LEU A 153 -0.33 -11.84 -20.52
C LEU A 153 -1.33 -12.53 -21.47
N PRO A 154 -1.09 -13.80 -21.86
CA PRO A 154 -1.98 -14.51 -22.77
C PRO A 154 -3.30 -14.85 -22.07
N SER A 155 -4.43 -14.52 -22.69
CA SER A 155 -5.79 -14.90 -22.25
C SER A 155 -5.99 -14.87 -20.73
N PRO A 156 -5.78 -13.72 -20.05
CA PRO A 156 -5.81 -13.66 -18.60
C PRO A 156 -7.23 -13.90 -18.08
N ARG A 157 -7.35 -14.80 -17.12
CA ARG A 157 -8.58 -15.06 -16.37
C ARG A 157 -8.25 -14.98 -14.88
N VAL A 158 -8.64 -13.88 -14.25
CA VAL A 158 -8.47 -13.69 -12.82
C VAL A 158 -9.86 -13.66 -12.20
N SER A 159 -10.05 -14.42 -11.12
CA SER A 159 -11.26 -14.38 -10.29
C SER A 159 -10.85 -14.30 -8.84
N ILE A 160 -11.35 -13.29 -8.13
CA ILE A 160 -10.96 -13.00 -6.75
C ILE A 160 -12.16 -13.20 -5.85
N GLY A 161 -12.13 -14.27 -5.06
CA GLY A 161 -13.09 -14.55 -4.00
C GLY A 161 -12.65 -13.95 -2.66
N HIS A 162 -13.46 -14.19 -1.63
CA HIS A 162 -13.16 -13.70 -0.27
C HIS A 162 -12.00 -14.42 0.41
N ARG A 163 -11.68 -15.64 -0.03
CA ARG A 163 -10.65 -16.50 0.58
C ARG A 163 -9.78 -17.26 -0.43
N LEU A 164 -10.08 -17.05 -1.71
CA LEU A 164 -9.44 -17.79 -2.79
C LEU A 164 -9.27 -16.85 -3.98
N LEU A 165 -8.05 -16.73 -4.47
CA LEU A 165 -7.73 -16.13 -5.75
C LEU A 165 -7.49 -17.25 -6.76
N HIS A 166 -8.26 -17.24 -7.83
CA HIS A 166 -8.10 -18.15 -8.96
C HIS A 166 -7.57 -17.36 -10.16
N ALA A 167 -6.38 -17.70 -10.64
CA ALA A 167 -5.78 -17.03 -11.78
C ALA A 167 -5.27 -18.03 -12.82
N GLN A 168 -5.61 -17.80 -14.08
CA GLN A 168 -5.16 -18.62 -15.20
C GLN A 168 -4.67 -17.71 -16.33
N PHE A 169 -3.53 -18.06 -16.91
CA PHE A 169 -2.91 -17.29 -17.98
C PHE A 169 -2.54 -18.25 -19.13
N GLY A 170 -3.13 -18.04 -20.30
CA GLY A 170 -2.92 -18.87 -21.48
C GLY A 170 -3.38 -20.31 -21.29
N GLY A 171 -2.59 -21.27 -21.80
CA GLY A 171 -2.84 -22.71 -21.67
C GLY A 171 -2.31 -23.34 -20.39
N THR A 172 -1.86 -22.54 -19.41
CA THR A 172 -1.30 -23.06 -18.16
C THR A 172 -2.38 -23.53 -17.18
N ALA A 173 -1.98 -24.38 -16.23
CA ALA A 173 -2.85 -24.80 -15.14
C ALA A 173 -3.28 -23.59 -14.30
N PRO A 174 -4.51 -23.60 -13.75
CA PRO A 174 -4.98 -22.52 -12.90
C PRO A 174 -4.20 -22.49 -11.58
N HIS A 175 -3.81 -21.28 -11.17
CA HIS A 175 -3.28 -20.97 -9.85
C HIS A 175 -4.43 -20.81 -8.87
N LEU A 176 -4.44 -21.63 -7.84
CA LEU A 176 -5.42 -21.60 -6.75
C LEU A 176 -4.71 -21.14 -5.48
N LEU A 177 -4.84 -19.86 -5.17
CA LEU A 177 -4.10 -19.24 -4.08
C LEU A 177 -5.05 -18.92 -2.93
N PRO A 178 -4.88 -19.56 -1.76
CA PRO A 178 -5.64 -19.18 -0.58
C PRO A 178 -5.25 -17.76 -0.19
N CYS A 179 -6.24 -16.92 0.09
CA CYS A 179 -6.01 -15.57 0.55
C CYS A 179 -6.77 -15.32 1.86
N GLU A 180 -6.13 -14.62 2.77
CA GLU A 180 -6.79 -14.11 3.96
C GLU A 180 -7.27 -12.69 3.67
N ARG A 181 -8.56 -12.47 3.93
CA ARG A 181 -9.13 -11.12 4.04
C ARG A 181 -8.79 -10.61 5.44
N ASP A 182 -8.61 -9.30 5.57
CA ASP A 182 -8.58 -8.55 6.85
C ASP A 182 -7.21 -7.98 7.29
N PHE A 183 -6.48 -7.32 6.41
CA PHE A 183 -5.45 -6.39 6.86
C PHE A 183 -5.82 -4.95 6.47
N VAL A 184 -6.40 -4.18 7.40
CA VAL A 184 -6.67 -2.76 7.15
C VAL A 184 -5.34 -2.01 7.11
N PHE A 185 -4.71 -1.96 5.94
CA PHE A 185 -3.51 -1.18 5.68
C PHE A 185 -3.89 0.18 5.08
N SER A 186 -3.21 1.24 5.49
CA SER A 186 -3.38 2.59 4.93
C SER A 186 -2.80 2.77 3.52
N ILE A 187 -2.23 1.71 2.92
CA ILE A 187 -1.49 1.74 1.64
C ILE A 187 -2.36 1.46 0.41
N LEU A 188 -3.68 1.31 0.57
CA LEU A 188 -4.61 1.01 -0.54
C LEU A 188 -4.49 2.03 -1.69
N THR A 189 -4.32 3.31 -1.38
CA THR A 189 -4.15 4.37 -2.37
C THR A 189 -2.86 4.20 -3.18
N GLU A 190 -1.77 3.79 -2.53
CA GLU A 190 -0.47 3.56 -3.19
C GLU A 190 -0.53 2.35 -4.14
N LEU A 191 -1.18 1.27 -3.72
CA LEU A 191 -1.40 0.08 -4.55
C LEU A 191 -2.31 0.37 -5.75
N SER A 192 -3.37 1.17 -5.55
CA SER A 192 -4.25 1.58 -6.64
C SER A 192 -3.52 2.46 -7.65
N THR A 193 -2.69 3.39 -7.17
CA THR A 193 -1.84 4.25 -8.02
C THR A 193 -0.81 3.42 -8.80
N LEU A 194 -0.19 2.42 -8.17
CA LEU A 194 0.72 1.50 -8.85
C LEU A 194 0.00 0.72 -9.96
N ALA A 195 -1.22 0.24 -9.70
CA ALA A 195 -2.03 -0.44 -10.68
C ALA A 195 -2.38 0.46 -11.87
N ASP A 196 -2.72 1.72 -11.63
CA ASP A 196 -3.02 2.68 -12.68
C ASP A 196 -1.79 2.93 -13.58
N TYR A 197 -0.60 3.11 -13.01
CA TYR A 197 0.64 3.27 -13.80
C TYR A 197 1.00 2.02 -14.62
N LEU A 198 0.68 0.83 -14.14
CA LEU A 198 0.81 -0.41 -14.91
C LEU A 198 -0.19 -0.46 -16.06
N ILE A 199 -1.44 -0.03 -15.82
CA ILE A 199 -2.51 -0.04 -16.83
C ILE A 199 -2.25 1.00 -17.92
N THR A 200 -1.80 2.21 -17.56
CA THR A 200 -1.48 3.28 -18.53
C THR A 200 -0.16 3.04 -19.25
N GLY A 201 0.66 2.10 -18.77
CA GLY A 201 1.97 1.78 -19.32
C GLY A 201 3.08 2.75 -18.91
N GLU A 202 2.81 3.66 -17.97
CA GLU A 202 3.82 4.57 -17.39
C GLU A 202 4.89 3.81 -16.60
N LEU A 203 4.54 2.64 -16.06
CA LEU A 203 5.48 1.72 -15.43
C LEU A 203 5.44 0.35 -16.10
N SER A 204 6.18 0.17 -17.20
CA SER A 204 6.24 -1.09 -17.94
C SER A 204 7.35 -2.05 -17.48
N ASP A 205 8.27 -1.57 -16.64
CA ASP A 205 9.39 -2.37 -16.13
C ASP A 205 8.96 -3.25 -14.97
N VAL A 206 8.70 -4.53 -15.28
CA VAL A 206 8.12 -5.52 -14.36
C VAL A 206 9.02 -5.77 -13.12
N PRO A 207 10.34 -6.01 -13.26
CA PRO A 207 11.25 -6.06 -12.12
C PRO A 207 11.17 -4.85 -11.18
N ALA A 208 11.12 -3.62 -11.73
CA ALA A 208 11.00 -2.42 -10.93
C ALA A 208 9.63 -2.34 -10.23
N ALA A 209 8.55 -2.64 -10.95
CA ALA A 209 7.20 -2.65 -10.38
C ALA A 209 7.04 -3.68 -9.24
N LEU A 210 7.67 -4.86 -9.35
CA LEU A 210 7.69 -5.85 -8.28
C LEU A 210 8.37 -5.33 -7.02
N ARG A 211 9.49 -4.62 -7.16
CA ARG A 211 10.19 -4.00 -6.02
C ARG A 211 9.39 -2.88 -5.38
N VAL A 212 8.76 -2.03 -6.20
CA VAL A 212 7.87 -0.98 -5.70
C VAL A 212 6.72 -1.59 -4.91
N CYS A 213 6.13 -2.67 -5.43
CA CYS A 213 5.08 -3.41 -4.72
C CYS A 213 5.57 -3.96 -3.37
N ASP A 214 6.78 -4.53 -3.30
CA ASP A 214 7.37 -4.97 -2.02
C ASP A 214 7.56 -3.82 -1.04
N GLU A 215 8.05 -2.69 -1.52
CA GLU A 215 8.33 -1.55 -0.65
C GLU A 215 7.04 -0.94 -0.09
N ILE A 216 5.98 -0.88 -0.90
CA ILE A 216 4.64 -0.49 -0.43
C ILE A 216 4.13 -1.48 0.63
N LEU A 217 4.27 -2.78 0.38
CA LEU A 217 3.81 -3.83 1.29
C LEU A 217 4.62 -3.97 2.59
N ALA A 218 5.85 -3.45 2.62
CA ALA A 218 6.71 -3.46 3.80
C ALA A 218 6.41 -2.32 4.80
N ARG A 219 5.59 -1.33 4.40
CA ARG A 219 5.21 -0.17 5.23
C ARG A 219 4.01 -0.47 6.12
#